data_AF-A0AAU5VPT6-F1
#
_entry.id   AF-A0AAU5VPT6-F1
#
_cell.length_a   1.000
_cell.length_b   1.000
_cell.length_c   1.000
_cell.angle_alpha   90.00
_cell.angle_beta   90.00
_cell.angle_gamma   90.00
#
_symmetry.space_group_name_H-M   'P 1'
#
loop_
_entity.id
_entity.type
_entity.pdbx_description
1 polymer ?
#
loop_
_entity_poly.entity_id
_entity_poly.type
_entity_poly.pdbx_seq_one_letter_code
_entity_poly.pdbx_strand_id
1 'polypeptide(L)'
;MDKNTTLGVGQTAITDDGVFWIEDADGTDTGQAAVRRADLDGTNAVTVTPEAGDGSLHAYSVTASDDAVTVTTLPPATTWANDTLPKLFQVSPDGKGGAQRMSCNRGDQVFGAADEGNRVLWLDGTTGWTNLVKRDRPAGRC
;
A
#
# COMPACT_ATOMS: atom_id res chain seq x y z
N MET A 1 -19.83 17.88 -4.43
CA MET A 1 -20.01 16.57 -3.77
C MET A 1 -19.67 16.74 -2.32
N ASP A 2 -20.39 16.05 -1.43
CA ASP A 2 -20.07 16.06 0.00
C ASP A 2 -18.76 15.29 0.21
N LYS A 3 -17.76 15.92 0.83
CA LYS A 3 -16.44 15.34 1.10
C LYS A 3 -16.48 14.25 2.19
N ASN A 4 -17.66 14.02 2.80
CA ASN A 4 -17.87 12.99 3.81
C ASN A 4 -18.48 11.68 3.26
N THR A 5 -18.62 11.53 1.95
CA THR A 5 -19.15 10.28 1.37
C THR A 5 -17.99 9.43 0.88
N THR A 6 -17.66 8.35 1.61
CA THR A 6 -16.79 7.30 1.09
C THR A 6 -17.37 6.75 -0.21
N LEU A 7 -16.61 6.82 -1.30
CA LEU A 7 -17.02 6.41 -2.65
C LEU A 7 -16.59 4.98 -2.95
N GLY A 8 -15.48 4.52 -2.35
CA GLY A 8 -14.94 3.18 -2.52
C GLY A 8 -14.38 2.62 -1.22
N VAL A 9 -14.68 1.35 -0.94
CA VAL A 9 -14.05 0.55 0.11
C VAL A 9 -13.64 -0.77 -0.53
N GLY A 10 -12.40 -1.19 -0.35
CA GLY A 10 -11.92 -2.42 -0.97
C GLY A 10 -10.56 -2.85 -0.44
N GLN A 11 -10.19 -4.08 -0.81
CA GLN A 11 -8.92 -4.73 -0.45
C GLN A 11 -8.60 -4.65 1.05
N THR A 12 -8.95 -5.73 1.76
CA THR A 12 -8.66 -5.86 3.18
C THR A 12 -7.42 -6.70 3.41
N ALA A 13 -6.73 -6.41 4.50
CA ALA A 13 -5.77 -7.31 5.13
C ALA A 13 -6.15 -7.47 6.60
N ILE A 14 -5.75 -8.58 7.21
CA ILE A 14 -5.99 -8.86 8.62
C ILE A 14 -4.74 -9.47 9.22
N THR A 15 -4.48 -9.12 10.48
CA THR A 15 -3.46 -9.73 11.32
C THR A 15 -4.08 -10.08 12.67
N ASP A 16 -3.29 -10.58 13.61
CA ASP A 16 -3.81 -10.89 14.95
C ASP A 16 -4.21 -9.61 15.71
N ASP A 17 -3.60 -8.47 15.35
CA ASP A 17 -3.80 -7.18 16.01
C ASP A 17 -4.90 -6.30 15.39
N GLY A 18 -5.29 -6.51 14.13
CA GLY A 18 -6.28 -5.63 13.50
C GLY A 18 -6.63 -5.90 12.05
N VAL A 19 -7.60 -5.15 11.55
CA VAL A 19 -8.03 -5.15 10.14
C VAL A 19 -7.56 -3.86 9.47
N PHE A 20 -7.11 -4.00 8.24
CA PHE A 20 -6.70 -2.92 7.36
C PHE A 20 -7.60 -2.89 6.12
N TRP A 21 -7.90 -1.70 5.60
CA TRP A 21 -8.67 -1.53 4.37
C TRP A 21 -8.24 -0.29 3.60
N ILE A 22 -8.52 -0.28 2.30
CA ILE A 22 -8.42 0.92 1.46
C ILE A 22 -9.77 1.65 1.45
N GLU A 23 -9.71 2.97 1.58
CA GLU A 23 -10.86 3.87 1.56
C GLU A 23 -10.58 5.04 0.61
N ASP A 24 -11.48 5.24 -0.35
CA ASP A 24 -11.48 6.37 -1.28
C ASP A 24 -12.73 7.21 -1.02
N ALA A 25 -12.56 8.47 -0.68
CA ALA A 25 -13.61 9.44 -0.35
C ALA A 25 -13.60 10.66 -1.31
N ASP A 26 -12.66 10.74 -2.26
CA ASP A 26 -12.51 11.81 -3.24
C ASP A 26 -12.31 11.29 -4.67
N GLY A 27 -13.40 10.87 -5.29
CA GLY A 27 -13.44 10.44 -6.69
C GLY A 27 -13.29 11.59 -7.69
N THR A 28 -12.94 12.79 -7.23
CA THR A 28 -12.53 13.91 -8.10
C THR A 28 -11.01 14.04 -8.23
N ASP A 29 -10.25 13.26 -7.46
CA ASP A 29 -8.80 13.18 -7.58
C ASP A 29 -8.33 12.16 -8.63
N THR A 30 -7.04 11.82 -8.63
CA THR A 30 -6.43 10.93 -9.63
C THR A 30 -6.40 9.45 -9.22
N GLY A 31 -7.17 9.07 -8.20
CA GLY A 31 -7.27 7.73 -7.63
C GLY A 31 -6.36 7.52 -6.42
N GLN A 32 -6.09 8.57 -5.64
CA GLN A 32 -5.44 8.38 -4.35
C GLN A 32 -6.46 7.84 -3.35
N ALA A 33 -5.99 7.02 -2.41
CA ALA A 33 -6.86 6.42 -1.43
C ALA A 33 -6.13 6.26 -0.10
N ALA A 34 -6.87 6.43 0.99
CA ALA A 34 -6.36 6.20 2.32
C ALA A 34 -6.22 4.70 2.59
N VAL A 35 -5.21 4.34 3.39
CA VAL A 35 -5.19 3.04 4.07
C VAL A 35 -5.55 3.28 5.52
N ARG A 36 -6.49 2.50 6.01
CA ARG A 36 -7.07 2.60 7.34
C ARG A 36 -6.75 1.33 8.12
N ARG A 37 -6.74 1.43 9.45
CA ARG A 37 -6.66 0.31 10.38
C ARG A 37 -7.67 0.51 11.50
N ALA A 38 -8.22 -0.58 12.03
CA ALA A 38 -8.87 -0.63 13.34
C ALA A 38 -8.52 -1.94 14.05
N ASP A 39 -8.72 -1.98 15.36
CA ASP A 39 -8.65 -3.23 16.12
C ASP A 39 -9.79 -4.17 15.68
N LEU A 40 -9.69 -5.47 16.00
CA LEU A 40 -10.65 -6.48 15.54
C LEU A 40 -12.09 -6.27 16.05
N ASP A 41 -12.28 -5.47 17.11
CA ASP A 41 -13.58 -5.06 17.63
C ASP A 41 -14.11 -3.74 17.02
N GLY A 42 -13.37 -3.17 16.07
CA GLY A 42 -13.68 -1.91 15.39
C GLY A 42 -13.25 -0.65 16.14
N THR A 43 -12.58 -0.77 17.28
CA THR A 43 -12.07 0.38 18.05
C THR A 43 -10.70 0.84 17.54
N ASN A 44 -10.20 1.97 18.10
CA ASN A 44 -8.87 2.51 17.82
C ASN A 44 -8.54 2.70 16.34
N ALA A 45 -9.51 3.20 15.57
CA ALA A 45 -9.32 3.44 14.15
C ALA A 45 -8.24 4.53 13.89
N VAL A 46 -7.32 4.24 12.96
CA VAL A 46 -6.23 5.14 12.57
C VAL A 46 -6.07 5.24 11.06
N THR A 47 -5.54 6.38 10.60
CA THR A 47 -5.07 6.56 9.23
C THR A 47 -3.64 6.02 9.12
N VAL A 48 -3.42 4.98 8.31
CA VAL A 48 -2.08 4.43 8.02
C VAL A 48 -1.40 5.26 6.94
N THR A 49 -2.11 5.53 5.83
CA THR A 49 -1.68 6.49 4.81
C THR A 49 -2.83 7.45 4.52
N PRO A 50 -2.55 8.76 4.36
CA PRO A 50 -3.59 9.72 4.04
C PRO A 50 -4.07 9.54 2.60
N GLU A 51 -5.30 9.98 2.34
CA GLU A 51 -5.88 10.05 1.00
C GLU A 51 -5.23 11.16 0.15
N ALA A 52 -4.89 12.29 0.77
CA ALA A 52 -4.32 13.45 0.06
C ALA A 52 -3.11 14.04 0.79
N GLY A 53 -2.31 14.80 0.04
CA GLY A 53 -1.14 15.51 0.57
C GLY A 53 0.09 14.61 0.77
N ASP A 54 1.01 15.07 1.60
CA ASP A 54 2.29 14.39 1.82
C ASP A 54 2.07 12.97 2.38
N GLY A 55 2.62 11.99 1.67
CA GLY A 55 2.52 10.58 2.05
C GLY A 55 1.29 9.85 1.51
N SER A 56 0.42 10.52 0.72
CA SER A 56 -0.67 9.81 0.04
C SER A 56 -0.16 8.90 -1.07
N LEU A 57 -0.91 7.83 -1.32
CA LEU A 57 -0.59 6.79 -2.30
C LEU A 57 -1.81 6.53 -3.19
N HIS A 58 -1.57 6.01 -4.39
CA HIS A 58 -2.62 5.42 -5.23
C HIS A 58 -2.86 3.98 -4.75
N ALA A 59 -3.35 3.84 -3.52
CA ALA A 59 -3.45 2.54 -2.86
C ALA A 59 -4.41 1.61 -3.62
N TYR A 60 -3.89 0.46 -4.05
CA TYR A 60 -4.61 -0.49 -4.88
C TYR A 60 -4.88 -1.82 -4.18
N SER A 61 -3.88 -2.32 -3.44
CA SER A 61 -3.99 -3.54 -2.65
C SER A 61 -3.14 -3.46 -1.39
N VAL A 62 -3.54 -4.18 -0.35
CA VAL A 62 -2.82 -4.25 0.92
C VAL A 62 -2.58 -5.69 1.36
N THR A 63 -1.43 -5.91 1.98
CA THR A 63 -1.11 -7.11 2.76
C THR A 63 -0.42 -6.65 4.05
N ALA A 64 -0.52 -7.41 5.13
CA ALA A 64 -0.01 -6.97 6.43
C ALA A 64 0.56 -8.14 7.23
N SER A 65 1.56 -7.80 8.04
CA SER A 65 2.02 -8.54 9.21
C SER A 65 1.71 -7.68 10.45
N ASP A 66 1.90 -8.22 11.66
CA ASP A 66 1.71 -7.44 12.88
C ASP A 66 2.66 -6.25 12.99
N ASP A 67 3.81 -6.30 12.31
CA ASP A 67 4.84 -5.25 12.36
C ASP A 67 4.76 -4.24 11.21
N ALA A 68 4.02 -4.55 10.14
CA ALA A 68 4.05 -3.74 8.92
C ALA A 68 2.84 -3.90 8.00
N VAL A 69 2.43 -2.79 7.39
CA VAL A 69 1.45 -2.76 6.29
C VAL A 69 2.19 -2.53 4.99
N THR A 70 1.96 -3.39 4.01
CA THR A 70 2.50 -3.23 2.66
C THR A 70 1.39 -2.84 1.71
N VAL A 71 1.55 -1.67 1.12
CA VAL A 71 0.62 -1.06 0.17
C VAL A 71 1.20 -1.20 -1.23
N THR A 72 0.44 -1.80 -2.13
CA THR A 72 0.69 -1.67 -3.56
C THR A 72 0.12 -0.33 -4.00
N THR A 73 0.98 0.57 -4.47
CA THR A 73 0.55 1.80 -5.14
C THR A 73 0.52 1.56 -6.64
N LEU A 74 -0.58 1.92 -7.28
CA LEU A 74 -0.77 1.81 -8.73
C LEU A 74 -1.31 3.14 -9.27
N PRO A 75 -0.42 4.06 -9.68
CA PRO A 75 -0.83 5.31 -10.29
C PRO A 75 -1.57 5.08 -11.63
N PRO A 76 -2.48 5.97 -12.02
CA PRO A 76 -3.11 5.91 -13.34
C PRO A 76 -2.04 6.01 -14.45
N ALA A 77 -2.20 5.19 -15.48
CA ALA A 77 -1.25 5.09 -16.58
C ALA A 77 -1.92 5.39 -17.92
N THR A 78 -1.39 6.36 -18.67
CA THR A 78 -1.68 6.52 -20.11
C THR A 78 -0.55 5.96 -20.98
N THR A 79 0.60 5.65 -20.37
CA THR A 79 1.76 5.00 -20.99
C THR A 79 2.42 4.06 -19.98
N TRP A 80 3.18 3.08 -20.48
CA TRP A 80 3.92 2.12 -19.67
C TRP A 80 5.31 2.68 -19.32
N ALA A 81 5.38 3.42 -18.21
CA ALA A 81 6.60 4.04 -17.71
C ALA A 81 6.86 3.61 -16.25
N ASN A 82 8.11 3.69 -15.81
CA ASN A 82 8.51 3.21 -14.48
C ASN A 82 7.71 3.84 -13.32
N ASP A 83 7.36 5.11 -13.46
CA ASP A 83 6.58 5.90 -12.51
C ASP A 83 5.09 5.54 -12.46
N THR A 84 4.55 4.95 -13.52
CA THR A 84 3.15 4.49 -13.58
C THR A 84 2.99 2.98 -13.31
N LEU A 85 4.08 2.23 -13.20
CA LEU A 85 4.05 0.81 -12.83
C LEU A 85 3.83 0.62 -11.33
N PRO A 86 3.10 -0.44 -10.90
CA PRO A 86 2.92 -0.79 -9.50
C PRO A 86 4.23 -0.82 -8.71
N LYS A 87 4.19 -0.22 -7.52
CA LYS A 87 5.30 -0.24 -6.55
C LYS A 87 4.79 -0.66 -5.18
N LEU A 88 5.64 -1.35 -4.43
CA LEU A 88 5.34 -1.68 -3.04
C LEU A 88 5.95 -0.65 -2.09
N PHE A 89 5.11 -0.15 -1.19
CA PHE A 89 5.48 0.69 -0.08
C PHE A 89 5.15 -0.02 1.22
N GLN A 90 5.97 0.18 2.25
CA GLN A 90 5.72 -0.34 3.59
C GLN A 90 5.61 0.81 4.57
N VAL A 91 4.66 0.70 5.49
CA VAL A 91 4.33 1.68 6.54
C VAL A 91 4.18 0.92 7.86
N SER A 92 4.47 1.59 8.97
CA SER A 92 4.10 1.09 10.30
C SER A 92 2.57 0.87 10.39
N PRO A 93 2.08 -0.14 11.12
CA PRO A 93 0.64 -0.36 11.32
C PRO A 93 -0.10 0.84 11.91
N ASP A 94 0.59 1.70 12.66
CA ASP A 94 0.05 2.93 13.24
C ASP A 94 0.19 4.17 12.34
N GLY A 95 0.68 4.00 11.11
CA GLY A 95 0.90 5.07 10.13
C GLY A 95 2.14 5.95 10.38
N LYS A 96 2.88 5.73 11.48
CA LYS A 96 4.04 6.56 11.79
C LYS A 96 5.25 6.24 10.91
N GLY A 97 6.10 7.23 10.71
CA GLY A 97 7.34 7.11 9.94
C GLY A 97 7.19 7.24 8.42
N GLY A 98 5.96 7.27 7.91
CA GLY A 98 5.66 7.45 6.50
C GLY A 98 5.95 6.22 5.63
N ALA A 99 5.43 6.24 4.41
CA ALA A 99 5.58 5.14 3.46
C ALA A 99 7.00 5.06 2.89
N GLN A 100 7.60 3.87 2.96
CA GLN A 100 8.95 3.60 2.45
C GLN A 100 8.91 2.60 1.31
N ARG A 101 9.65 2.87 0.23
CA ARG A 101 9.75 1.96 -0.92
C ARG A 101 10.35 0.63 -0.50
N MET A 102 9.69 -0.47 -0.86
CA MET A 102 10.26 -1.81 -0.67
C MET A 102 11.43 -2.07 -1.61
N SER A 103 11.37 -1.55 -2.83
CA SER A 103 12.44 -1.70 -3.82
C SER A 103 12.60 -0.46 -4.69
N CYS A 104 13.86 -0.11 -4.98
CA CYS A 104 14.23 0.90 -5.97
C CYS A 104 14.30 0.33 -7.39
N ASN A 105 13.98 -0.96 -7.56
CA ASN A 105 13.89 -1.55 -8.87
C ASN A 105 12.79 -0.86 -9.71
N ARG A 106 13.02 -0.80 -11.03
CA ARG A 106 12.17 -0.03 -11.96
C ARG A 106 10.97 -0.79 -12.50
N GLY A 107 11.00 -2.12 -12.50
CA GLY A 107 9.89 -2.88 -13.04
C GLY A 107 8.71 -2.99 -12.07
N ASP A 108 7.79 -3.83 -12.50
CA ASP A 108 6.49 -4.00 -11.89
C ASP A 108 6.60 -4.82 -10.60
N GLN A 109 6.10 -4.31 -9.48
CA GLN A 109 6.14 -4.95 -8.17
C GLN A 109 4.71 -5.23 -7.71
N VAL A 110 4.22 -6.44 -7.97
CA VAL A 110 2.80 -6.80 -7.84
C VAL A 110 2.58 -7.99 -6.91
N PHE A 111 1.35 -8.09 -6.42
CA PHE A 111 0.87 -9.21 -5.60
C PHE A 111 1.76 -9.47 -4.38
N GLY A 112 2.04 -8.39 -3.65
CA GLY A 112 2.78 -8.49 -2.39
C GLY A 112 2.07 -9.40 -1.40
N ALA A 113 2.85 -10.27 -0.75
CA ALA A 113 2.41 -11.11 0.35
C ALA A 113 3.33 -10.84 1.56
N ALA A 114 2.73 -10.34 2.64
CA ALA A 114 3.43 -10.19 3.91
C ALA A 114 3.66 -11.58 4.54
N ASP A 115 4.83 -11.74 5.13
CA ASP A 115 5.19 -12.85 6.02
C ASP A 115 5.26 -12.29 7.46
N GLU A 116 6.20 -12.77 8.27
CA GLU A 116 6.56 -12.17 9.56
C GLU A 116 7.32 -10.83 9.45
N GLY A 117 7.20 -9.98 10.47
CA GLY A 117 8.01 -8.78 10.57
C GLY A 117 7.80 -7.83 9.39
N ASN A 118 8.90 -7.23 8.92
CA ASN A 118 8.88 -6.37 7.73
C ASN A 118 9.02 -7.15 6.42
N ARG A 119 8.97 -8.49 6.46
CA ARG A 119 9.24 -9.30 5.28
C ARG A 119 8.06 -9.32 4.32
N VAL A 120 8.36 -9.10 3.05
CA VAL A 120 7.39 -9.19 1.96
C VAL A 120 8.00 -9.99 0.82
N LEU A 121 7.17 -10.82 0.20
CA LEU A 121 7.44 -11.48 -1.06
C LEU A 121 6.53 -10.89 -2.15
N TRP A 122 7.02 -10.78 -3.38
CA TRP A 122 6.21 -10.29 -4.50
C TRP A 122 6.70 -10.83 -5.84
N LEU A 123 5.88 -10.65 -6.88
CA LEU A 123 6.25 -10.97 -8.25
C LEU A 123 6.80 -9.72 -8.94
N ASP A 124 8.03 -9.81 -9.46
CA ASP A 124 8.73 -8.72 -10.13
C ASP A 124 8.88 -8.99 -11.64
N GLY A 125 8.40 -8.04 -12.47
CA GLY A 125 8.41 -8.15 -13.93
C GLY A 125 9.62 -7.52 -14.64
N THR A 126 10.63 -7.01 -13.92
CA THR A 126 11.66 -6.12 -14.51
C THR A 126 12.55 -6.80 -15.56
N THR A 127 12.81 -8.09 -15.43
CA THR A 127 13.87 -8.78 -16.19
C THR A 127 13.40 -9.37 -17.52
N GLY A 128 12.16 -9.10 -17.95
CA GLY A 128 11.51 -9.85 -19.04
C GLY A 128 11.03 -11.25 -18.63
N TRP A 129 11.25 -11.61 -17.36
CA TRP A 129 10.75 -12.79 -16.67
C TRP A 129 10.05 -12.36 -15.38
N THR A 130 9.14 -13.20 -14.88
CA THR A 130 8.57 -13.05 -13.55
C THR A 130 9.51 -13.65 -12.51
N ASN A 131 10.02 -12.83 -11.59
CA ASN A 131 10.81 -13.29 -10.47
C ASN A 131 9.98 -13.27 -9.18
N LEU A 132 10.15 -14.28 -8.34
CA LEU A 132 9.75 -14.17 -6.94
C LEU A 132 10.85 -13.40 -6.19
N VAL A 133 10.52 -12.22 -5.69
CA VAL A 133 11.44 -11.41 -4.89
C VAL A 133 11.02 -11.49 -3.44
N LYS A 134 12.01 -11.58 -2.55
CA LYS A 134 11.85 -11.48 -1.10
C LYS A 134 12.68 -10.31 -0.59
N ARG A 135 12.12 -9.49 0.29
CA ARG A 135 12.89 -8.55 1.12
C ARG A 135 12.41 -8.55 2.54
N ASP A 136 13.36 -8.44 3.46
CA ASP A 136 13.11 -8.37 4.89
C ASP A 136 12.96 -6.93 5.42
N ARG A 137 13.16 -5.92 4.57
CA ARG A 137 13.04 -4.49 4.93
C ARG A 137 12.94 -3.56 3.71
N PRO A 138 12.43 -2.33 3.90
CA PRO A 138 12.40 -1.31 2.85
C PRO A 138 13.79 -0.99 2.29
N ALA A 139 13.81 -0.52 1.04
CA ALA A 139 14.98 0.07 0.41
C ALA A 139 15.23 1.51 0.89
N GLY A 140 14.18 2.21 1.34
CA GLY A 140 14.25 3.61 1.75
C GLY A 140 14.11 4.54 0.54
N ARG A 141 15.02 5.52 0.41
CA ARG A 141 14.97 6.50 -0.68
C ARG A 141 15.37 5.87 -2.02
N CYS A 142 14.45 5.99 -2.96
CA CYS A 142 14.58 5.80 -4.39
C CYS A 142 14.12 7.13 -5.04
#